data_AF-A0A937WKZ7-F1
#
_entry.id   AF-A0A937WKZ7-F1
#
_cell.length_a   1.000
_cell.length_b   1.000
_cell.length_c   1.000
_cell.angle_alpha   90.00
_cell.angle_beta   90.00
_cell.angle_gamma   90.00
#
_symmetry.space_group_name_H-M   'P 1'
#
loop_
_entity.id
_entity.type
_entity.pdbx_description
1 polymer ?
#
loop_
_entity_poly.entity_id
_entity_poly.type
_entity_poly.pdbx_seq_one_letter_code
_entity_poly.pdbx_strand_id
1 'polypeptide(L)' 'MEIRMDNDLTVLLEAEMVLMKHLGPSKTARFFAAWRQGAGDYLQIREKLFAGGTVDTLYDKILLFQQSKENEPKVNL' A
#
# COMPACT_ATOMS: atom_id res chain seq x y z
N MET A 1 18.60 25.16 -4.55
CA MET A 1 18.12 24.50 -3.33
C MET A 1 17.43 23.23 -3.78
N GLU A 2 18.11 22.09 -3.75
CA GLU A 2 17.50 20.81 -4.09
C GLU A 2 16.71 20.33 -2.87
N ILE A 3 15.38 20.41 -2.94
CA ILE A 3 14.52 19.85 -1.91
C ILE A 3 14.47 18.35 -2.20
N ARG A 4 15.32 17.57 -1.50
CA ARG A 4 15.15 16.11 -1.42
C ARG A 4 13.92 15.87 -0.56
N MET A 5 12.78 15.70 -1.22
CA MET A 5 11.55 15.31 -0.57
C MET A 5 11.69 13.82 -0.23
N ASP A 6 11.83 13.51 1.05
CA ASP A 6 11.78 12.12 1.50
C ASP A 6 10.44 11.53 1.05
N ASN A 7 10.49 10.32 0.50
CA ASN A 7 9.30 9.61 0.04
C ASN A 7 8.31 9.47 1.20
N ASP A 8 7.03 9.77 0.98
CA ASP A 8 5.96 9.63 1.98
C ASP A 8 5.96 8.24 2.65
N LEU A 9 6.39 7.20 1.91
CA LEU A 9 6.55 5.85 2.45
C LEU A 9 7.62 5.77 3.54
N THR A 10 8.75 6.46 3.35
CA THR A 10 9.85 6.51 4.34
C THR A 10 9.37 7.18 5.62
N VAL A 11 8.65 8.31 5.48
CA VAL A 11 8.09 9.04 6.62
C VAL A 11 7.09 8.18 7.40
N LEU A 12 6.25 7.41 6.69
CA LEU A 12 5.30 6.49 7.31
C LEU A 12 5.97 5.35 8.08
N LEU A 13 7.03 4.76 7.53
CA LEU A 13 7.80 3.69 8.18
C LEU A 13 8.54 4.20 9.43
N GLU A 14 9.12 5.40 9.36
CA GLU A 14 9.74 6.04 10.52
C GLU A 14 8.73 6.32 11.63
N ALA A 15 7.55 6.83 11.28
CA ALA A 15 6.47 7.05 12.22
C ALA A 15 6.00 5.74 12.86
N GLU A 16 5.85 4.66 12.09
CA GLU A 16 5.50 3.34 12.62
C GLU A 16 6.54 2.84 13.63
N MET A 17 7.83 2.95 13.33
CA MET A 17 8.90 2.52 14.22
C MET A 17 8.90 3.30 15.55
N VAL A 18 8.71 4.62 15.49
CA VAL A 18 8.61 5.47 16.69
C VAL A 18 7.39 5.06 17.53
N LEU A 19 6.23 4.87 16.89
CA LEU A 19 5.01 4.47 17.59
C LEU A 19 5.17 3.09 18.24
N MET A 20 5.72 2.10 17.53
CA MET A 20 6.01 0.78 18.08
C MET A 20 6.93 0.85 19.29
N LYS A 21 7.98 1.67 19.23
CA LYS A 21 8.94 1.85 20.33
C LYS A 21 8.30 2.45 21.59
N HIS A 22 7.40 3.43 21.43
CA HIS A 22 6.87 4.19 22.57
C HIS A 22 5.50 3.71 23.06
N LEU A 23 4.64 3.21 22.18
CA LEU A 23 3.29 2.77 22.52
C LEU A 23 3.19 1.24 22.65
N GLY A 24 4.16 0.52 22.07
CA GLY A 24 4.12 -0.92 21.94
C GLY A 24 3.14 -1.38 20.85
N PRO A 25 3.28 -2.63 20.37
CA PRO A 25 2.58 -3.11 19.17
C PRO A 25 1.05 -2.99 19.22
N SER A 26 0.44 -3.31 20.37
CA SER A 26 -1.03 -3.31 20.53
C SER A 26 -1.64 -1.91 20.40
N LYS A 27 -1.02 -0.90 21.02
CA LYS A 27 -1.51 0.48 20.98
C LYS A 27 -1.22 1.12 19.62
N THR A 28 -0.08 0.80 19.00
CA THR A 28 0.25 1.24 17.64
C THR A 28 -0.76 0.71 16.62
N ALA A 29 -1.12 -0.59 16.69
CA ALA A 29 -2.13 -1.16 15.80
C ALA A 29 -3.50 -0.48 15.95
N ARG A 30 -3.93 -0.20 17.19
CA ARG A 30 -5.17 0.54 17.46
C ARG A 30 -5.13 1.97 16.93
N PHE A 31 -4.00 2.65 17.09
CA PHE A 31 -3.80 4.00 16.55
C PHE A 31 -3.92 4.00 15.02
N PHE A 32 -3.26 3.08 14.32
CA PHE A 32 -3.36 2.99 12.86
C PHE A 32 -4.77 2.65 12.39
N ALA A 33 -5.48 1.76 13.08
CA ALA A 33 -6.87 1.44 12.75
C ALA A 33 -7.78 2.67 12.86
N ALA A 34 -7.66 3.45 13.94
CA ALA A 34 -8.42 4.68 14.14
C ALA A 34 -7.99 5.80 13.17
N TRP A 35 -6.69 5.94 12.90
CA TRP A 35 -6.14 6.94 11.97
C TRP A 35 -6.58 6.69 10.53
N ARG A 36 -6.51 5.42 10.07
CA ARG A 36 -6.96 5.03 8.73
C ARG A 36 -8.47 5.16 8.55
N GLN A 37 -9.24 5.13 9.64
CA GLN A 37 -10.69 5.32 9.61
C GLN A 37 -11.11 6.72 9.10
N GLY A 38 -10.19 7.69 9.08
CA GLY A 38 -10.41 9.02 8.47
C GLY A 38 -9.84 9.21 7.05
N ALA A 39 -9.08 8.26 6.50
CA ALA A 39 -8.22 8.49 5.34
C ALA A 39 -8.64 7.79 4.03
N GLY A 40 -9.71 7.01 4.01
CA GLY A 40 -10.19 6.43 2.75
C GLY A 40 -11.51 5.74 2.91
N ASP A 41 -12.53 6.25 2.23
CA ASP A 41 -13.74 5.49 1.96
C ASP A 41 -13.34 4.33 1.02
N TYR A 42 -12.89 3.23 1.63
CA TYR A 42 -12.48 2.03 0.93
C TYR A 42 -13.60 1.52 0.01
N LEU A 43 -14.86 1.78 0.35
CA LEU A 43 -16.00 1.43 -0.50
C LEU A 43 -16.00 2.31 -1.76
N GLN A 44 -15.80 3.62 -1.65
CA GLN A 44 -15.63 4.49 -2.82
C GLN A 44 -14.39 4.14 -3.64
N ILE A 45 -13.27 3.84 -3.00
CA ILE A 45 -12.03 3.48 -3.70
C ILE A 45 -12.21 2.14 -4.43
N ARG A 46 -12.84 1.16 -3.77
CA ARG A 46 -13.20 -0.12 -4.38
C ARG A 46 -14.12 0.09 -5.57
N GLU A 47 -15.15 0.92 -5.43
CA GLU A 47 -16.04 1.26 -6.55
C GLU A 47 -15.28 1.92 -7.69
N LYS A 48 -14.40 2.89 -7.43
CA LYS A 48 -13.61 3.54 -8.48
C LYS A 48 -12.64 2.59 -9.19
N LEU A 49 -11.98 1.69 -8.47
CA LEU A 49 -10.95 0.81 -9.02
C LEU A 49 -11.52 -0.45 -9.69
N PHE A 50 -12.69 -0.90 -9.24
CA PHE A 50 -13.27 -2.18 -9.67
C PHE A 50 -14.70 -2.04 -10.21
N ALA A 51 -15.19 -0.83 -10.49
CA ALA A 51 -16.48 -0.63 -11.15
C ALA A 51 -16.58 -1.44 -12.44
N GLY A 52 -17.61 -2.28 -12.53
CA GLY A 52 -17.85 -3.14 -13.69
C GLY A 52 -16.89 -4.33 -13.83
N GLY A 53 -15.96 -4.53 -12.89
CA GLY A 53 -15.07 -5.70 -12.87
C GLY A 53 -15.74 -6.91 -12.21
N THR A 54 -15.69 -8.07 -12.87
CA THR A 54 -16.00 -9.36 -12.25
C THR A 54 -14.73 -9.99 -11.68
N VAL A 55 -14.90 -11.03 -10.85
CA VAL A 55 -13.78 -11.85 -10.36
C VAL A 55 -12.94 -12.38 -11.53
N ASP A 56 -13.58 -12.77 -12.63
CA ASP A 56 -12.89 -13.25 -13.83
C ASP A 56 -11.99 -12.17 -14.44
N THR A 57 -12.51 -10.94 -14.61
CA THR A 57 -11.71 -9.83 -15.15
C THR A 57 -10.54 -9.45 -14.24
N LEU A 58 -10.67 -9.66 -12.93
CA LEU A 58 -9.59 -9.43 -11.98
C LEU A 58 -8.53 -10.53 -12.07
N TYR A 59 -8.96 -11.77 -12.21
CA TYR A 59 -8.08 -12.92 -12.40
C TYR A 59 -7.22 -12.76 -13.66
N ASP A 60 -7.83 -12.36 -14.79
CA ASP A 60 -7.11 -12.14 -16.05
C ASP A 60 -6.04 -11.05 -15.92
N LYS A 61 -6.36 -9.94 -15.22
CA LYS A 61 -5.40 -8.85 -14.95
C LYS A 61 -4.22 -9.32 -14.10
N ILE A 62 -4.47 -10.18 -13.11
CA ILE A 62 -3.41 -10.76 -12.27
C ILE A 62 -2.51 -11.68 -13.08
N LEU A 63 -3.09 -12.52 -13.94
CA LEU A 63 -2.33 -13.44 -14.78
C LEU A 63 -1.41 -12.67 -15.75
N LEU A 64 -1.93 -11.62 -16.40
CA LEU A 64 -1.15 -10.74 -17.28
C LEU A 64 0.00 -10.03 -16.53
N PHE A 65 -0.24 -9.59 -15.31
CA PHE A 65 0.78 -8.97 -14.47
C PHE A 65 1.89 -9.96 -14.07
N GLN A 66 1.52 -11.20 -13.74
CA GLN A 66 2.49 -12.24 -13.41
C GLN A 66 3.35 -12.60 -14.63
N GLN A 67 2.74 -12.72 -15.80
CA GLN A 67 3.44 -12.97 -17.06
C GLN A 67 4.38 -11.82 -17.44
N SER A 68 4.00 -10.56 -17.22
CA SER A 68 4.90 -9.43 -17.49
C SER A 68 6.09 -9.39 -16.53
N LYS A 69 5.91 -9.82 -15.29
CA LYS A 69 6.99 -9.94 -14.29
C LYS A 69 7.94 -11.11 -14.53
N GLU A 70 7.45 -12.20 -15.10
CA GLU A 70 8.27 -13.36 -15.45
C GLU A 70 9.16 -13.09 -16.68
N ASN A 71 8.75 -12.15 -17.55
CA ASN A 71 9.50 -11.73 -18.73
C ASN A 71 10.46 -10.54 -18.48
N GLU A 72 10.55 -10.00 -17.26
CA GLU A 72 11.57 -9.01 -16.91
C GLU A 72 12.94 -9.72 -16.83
N PRO A 73 13.98 -9.27 -17.57
CA PRO A 73 15.30 -9.89 -17.49
C PRO A 73 15.83 -9.74 -16.06
N LYS A 74 16.18 -10.86 -15.44
CA LYS A 74 16.83 -10.87 -14.13
C LYS A 74 18.18 -10.17 -14.25
N VAL A 75 18.22 -8.89 -13.91
CA VAL A 75 19.47 -8.15 -13.70
C VAL A 75 20.12 -8.75 -12.45
N ASN A 76 21.08 -9.64 -12.66
CA ASN A 76 21.96 -10.12 -11.60
C ASN A 76 22.79 -8.92 -11.12
N LEU A 77 22.55 -8.47 -9.90
CA LEU A 77 23.46 -7.61 -9.14
C LEU A 77 24.55 -8.47 -8.49
#